data_AF-A0A6T8Y4K8-F1
#
_entry.id   AF-A0A6T8Y4K8-F1
#
_cell.length_a   1.000
_cell.length_b   1.000
_cell.length_c   1.000
_cell.angle_alpha   90.00
_cell.angle_beta   90.00
_cell.angle_gamma   90.00
#
_symmetry.space_group_name_H-M   'P 1'
#
loop_
_entity.id
_entity.type
_entity.pdbx_description
1 polymer ?
#
loop_
_entity_poly.entity_id
_entity_poly.type
_entity_poly.pdbx_seq_one_letter_code
_entity_poly.pdbx_strand_id
1 'polypeptide(L)'
;EEEEEDEATAERRKIVTLARNLLWVNLMPAEEGTARAAASAMKELKPPDPEKPDDAKHVELYLKHFTDDRELDGKPPPGAKRKNALRWLYAALERFSEGDHKYQLPAKFLLGSWRLWPDNQEGTEKEFVKLKRFAEKKLDVIGVDFERDIYEKMKIGKALGDLGSEVPPARPRQDEYLPMPKGFQPDTDFEDPIDTFYISLLLTAVHAIDSMFQVEAKRICEAAGGEWKGPAPKGFMRMLAKLTTDHVEAKLPRPAENIDTNRAAWIFEKPGDLRRAYEAAAKAWGPPLRVKNGYRPEFKALEISKGYRNTLCNYRFAPEGLTWGSLIAKDGDNLQKVWARLRQKMLQTFLRLGYPDEDSLDDEWKHYLYDFDVAREHICSPAMKDTPVVLVVEVQYMLRQYMNMRKKTHAWYKIVRADNAEAMVFDYMAA
;
A
#
# COMPACT_ATOMS: atom_id res chain seq x y z
N GLU A 1 -15.96 -26.00 32.50
CA GLU A 1 -16.66 -25.95 31.20
C GLU A 1 -16.14 -24.78 30.36
N GLU A 2 -16.37 -23.49 30.70
CA GLU A 2 -15.79 -22.36 29.91
C GLU A 2 -14.24 -22.38 29.82
N GLU A 3 -13.51 -22.64 30.92
CA GLU A 3 -12.04 -22.72 30.89
C GLU A 3 -11.50 -23.94 30.10
N GLU A 4 -12.23 -25.05 30.06
CA GLU A 4 -11.85 -26.25 29.28
C GLU A 4 -12.15 -26.06 27.79
N GLU A 5 -13.20 -25.30 27.44
CA GLU A 5 -13.52 -24.93 26.06
C GLU A 5 -12.48 -23.96 25.47
N ASP A 6 -11.98 -23.04 26.30
CA ASP A 6 -10.87 -22.13 25.94
C ASP A 6 -9.53 -22.86 25.76
N GLU A 7 -9.18 -23.81 26.62
CA GLU A 7 -7.95 -24.60 26.46
C GLU A 7 -7.99 -25.48 25.20
N ALA A 8 -9.12 -26.16 24.94
CA ALA A 8 -9.29 -26.98 23.75
C ALA A 8 -9.23 -26.12 22.47
N THR A 9 -9.77 -24.90 22.53
CA THR A 9 -9.69 -23.93 21.44
C THR A 9 -8.25 -23.42 21.22
N ALA A 10 -7.51 -23.15 22.29
CA ALA A 10 -6.11 -22.72 22.22
C ALA A 10 -5.20 -23.84 21.66
N GLU A 11 -5.37 -25.08 22.10
CA GLU A 11 -4.60 -26.22 21.58
C GLU A 11 -4.91 -26.49 20.10
N ARG A 12 -6.19 -26.39 19.70
CA ARG A 12 -6.58 -26.49 18.30
C ARG A 12 -5.96 -25.36 17.46
N ARG A 13 -5.98 -24.11 17.92
CA ARG A 13 -5.31 -22.97 17.25
C ARG A 13 -3.81 -23.21 17.11
N LYS A 14 -3.16 -23.77 18.13
CA LYS A 14 -1.74 -24.10 18.10
C LYS A 14 -1.43 -25.21 17.10
N ILE A 15 -2.23 -26.27 17.05
CA ILE A 15 -2.08 -27.35 16.07
C ILE A 15 -2.30 -26.83 14.64
N VAL A 16 -3.33 -26.01 14.42
CA VAL A 16 -3.58 -25.35 13.12
C VAL A 16 -2.40 -24.46 12.74
N THR A 17 -1.87 -23.67 13.67
CA THR A 17 -0.69 -22.82 13.44
C THR A 17 0.56 -23.62 13.10
N LEU A 18 0.80 -24.74 13.80
CA LEU A 18 1.91 -25.64 13.52
C LEU A 18 1.75 -26.35 12.16
N ALA A 19 0.55 -26.84 11.85
CA ALA A 19 0.24 -27.45 10.57
C ALA A 19 0.38 -26.45 9.42
N ARG A 20 -0.09 -25.21 9.61
CA ARG A 20 0.10 -24.05 8.72
C ARG A 20 1.57 -23.79 8.47
N ASN A 21 2.38 -23.68 9.53
CA ASN A 21 3.81 -23.49 9.41
C ASN A 21 4.49 -24.66 8.68
N LEU A 22 4.07 -25.91 8.92
CA LEU A 22 4.58 -27.09 8.21
C LEU A 22 4.22 -27.12 6.72
N LEU A 23 2.97 -26.85 6.36
CA LEU A 23 2.50 -26.72 4.97
C LEU A 23 3.23 -25.58 4.26
N TRP A 24 3.31 -24.42 4.92
CA TRP A 24 3.96 -23.22 4.40
C TRP A 24 5.48 -23.33 4.31
N VAL A 25 6.14 -24.18 5.09
CA VAL A 25 7.60 -24.41 5.00
C VAL A 25 7.94 -25.55 4.04
N ASN A 26 7.12 -26.60 3.93
CA ASN A 26 7.47 -27.80 3.16
C ASN A 26 6.72 -28.02 1.84
N LEU A 27 5.46 -27.57 1.69
CA LEU A 27 4.59 -28.03 0.59
C LEU A 27 4.15 -26.98 -0.44
N MET A 28 4.20 -25.68 -0.14
CA MET A 28 3.81 -24.61 -1.08
C MET A 28 4.88 -24.31 -2.17
N PRO A 29 4.53 -24.16 -3.46
CA PRO A 29 5.52 -23.83 -4.49
C PRO A 29 6.17 -22.46 -4.24
N ALA A 30 7.40 -22.28 -4.72
CA ALA A 30 8.10 -20.99 -4.68
C ALA A 30 7.54 -20.05 -5.76
N GLU A 31 6.36 -19.50 -5.53
CA GLU A 31 5.74 -18.54 -6.45
C GLU A 31 6.46 -17.19 -6.42
N GLU A 32 6.49 -16.50 -7.56
CA GLU A 32 7.10 -15.18 -7.69
C GLU A 32 6.54 -14.21 -6.63
N GLY A 33 7.44 -13.48 -5.97
CA GLY A 33 7.06 -12.51 -4.94
C GLY A 33 6.78 -13.10 -3.56
N THR A 34 7.05 -14.39 -3.32
CA THR A 34 6.94 -15.05 -2.00
C THR A 34 8.27 -15.12 -1.25
N ALA A 35 8.21 -15.34 0.07
CA ALA A 35 9.41 -15.57 0.90
C ALA A 35 10.20 -16.80 0.43
N ARG A 36 9.50 -17.83 -0.09
CA ARG A 36 10.13 -19.01 -0.70
C ARG A 36 10.86 -18.68 -2.00
N ALA A 37 10.28 -17.86 -2.88
CA ALA A 37 11.00 -17.37 -4.06
C ALA A 37 12.24 -16.57 -3.67
N ALA A 38 12.15 -15.76 -2.60
CA ALA A 38 13.30 -15.06 -2.04
C ALA A 38 14.37 -16.04 -1.52
N ALA A 39 13.98 -17.08 -0.78
CA ALA A 39 14.88 -18.12 -0.29
C ALA A 39 15.53 -18.91 -1.44
N SER A 40 14.79 -19.21 -2.50
CA SER A 40 15.32 -19.85 -3.71
C SER A 40 16.33 -18.95 -4.42
N ALA A 41 16.02 -17.65 -4.56
CA ALA A 41 16.92 -16.68 -5.17
C ALA A 41 18.26 -16.56 -4.43
N MET A 42 18.27 -16.74 -3.10
CA MET A 42 19.51 -16.74 -2.31
C MET A 42 20.53 -17.78 -2.74
N LYS A 43 20.12 -18.90 -3.35
CA LYS A 43 21.03 -19.99 -3.77
C LYS A 43 21.98 -19.57 -4.90
N GLU A 44 21.51 -18.69 -5.78
CA GLU A 44 22.26 -18.21 -6.95
C GLU A 44 22.92 -16.84 -6.67
N LEU A 45 22.57 -16.24 -5.53
CA LEU A 45 22.96 -14.89 -5.19
C LEU A 45 24.37 -14.87 -4.59
N LYS A 46 25.29 -14.14 -5.24
CA LYS A 46 26.60 -13.86 -4.65
C LYS A 46 26.42 -13.10 -3.33
N PRO A 47 27.27 -13.35 -2.32
CA PRO A 47 27.25 -12.55 -1.10
C PRO A 47 27.45 -11.05 -1.43
N PRO A 48 26.63 -10.15 -0.87
CA PRO A 48 26.76 -8.71 -1.14
C PRO A 48 28.07 -8.13 -0.60
N ASP A 49 28.56 -8.71 0.50
CA ASP A 49 29.87 -8.50 1.11
C ASP A 49 30.74 -9.77 0.90
N PRO A 50 31.73 -9.73 -0.02
CA PRO A 50 32.63 -10.86 -0.27
C PRO A 50 33.48 -11.27 0.93
N GLU A 51 33.69 -10.39 1.92
CA GLU A 51 34.47 -10.71 3.13
C GLU A 51 33.66 -11.49 4.17
N LYS A 52 32.34 -11.61 3.96
CA LYS A 52 31.37 -12.26 4.87
C LYS A 52 30.41 -13.19 4.11
N PRO A 53 30.92 -14.17 3.35
CA PRO A 53 30.09 -15.05 2.52
C PRO A 53 29.06 -15.85 3.32
N ASP A 54 29.39 -16.22 4.55
CA ASP A 54 28.54 -17.02 5.43
C ASP A 54 27.25 -16.31 5.88
N ASP A 55 27.15 -14.98 5.72
CA ASP A 55 25.97 -14.24 6.14
C ASP A 55 24.73 -14.59 5.31
N ALA A 56 24.93 -14.97 4.05
CA ALA A 56 23.86 -15.37 3.15
C ALA A 56 23.07 -16.58 3.69
N LYS A 57 23.77 -17.53 4.34
CA LYS A 57 23.14 -18.72 4.96
C LYS A 57 22.17 -18.33 6.07
N HIS A 58 22.48 -17.30 6.85
CA HIS A 58 21.60 -16.85 7.92
C HIS A 58 20.34 -16.20 7.36
N VAL A 59 20.46 -15.41 6.29
CA VAL A 59 19.30 -14.83 5.60
C VAL A 59 18.42 -15.91 4.98
N GLU A 60 19.02 -16.91 4.32
CA GLU A 60 18.27 -18.04 3.77
C GLU A 60 17.40 -18.73 4.84
N LEU A 61 17.92 -18.90 6.06
CA LEU A 61 17.15 -19.47 7.18
C LEU A 61 15.97 -18.59 7.60
N TYR A 62 16.14 -17.26 7.66
CA TYR A 62 15.03 -16.32 7.90
C TYR A 62 13.94 -16.42 6.83
N LEU A 63 14.32 -16.52 5.56
CA LEU A 63 13.38 -16.60 4.45
C LEU A 63 12.65 -17.96 4.39
N LYS A 64 13.34 -19.06 4.74
CA LYS A 64 12.72 -20.40 4.84
C LYS A 64 11.74 -20.53 5.99
N HIS A 65 11.97 -19.82 7.09
CA HIS A 65 11.13 -19.83 8.30
C HIS A 65 10.32 -18.54 8.44
N PHE A 66 10.01 -17.91 7.30
CA PHE A 66 9.20 -16.71 7.26
C PHE A 66 7.77 -17.05 7.72
N THR A 67 7.25 -16.25 8.66
CA THR A 67 5.96 -16.48 9.33
C THR A 67 5.40 -15.16 9.83
N ASP A 68 4.08 -15.11 10.01
CA ASP A 68 3.34 -14.01 10.63
C ASP A 68 3.09 -14.23 12.13
N ASP A 69 3.56 -15.36 12.69
CA ASP A 69 3.39 -15.73 14.08
C ASP A 69 4.14 -14.79 15.02
N ARG A 70 3.35 -13.99 15.75
CA ARG A 70 3.83 -12.96 16.69
C ARG A 70 4.49 -13.53 17.94
N GLU A 71 4.27 -14.81 18.27
CA GLU A 71 5.01 -15.46 19.37
C GLU A 71 6.50 -15.61 19.06
N LEU A 72 6.88 -15.44 17.80
CA LEU A 72 8.24 -15.59 17.30
C LEU A 72 8.94 -14.27 17.03
N ASP A 73 8.34 -13.14 17.44
CA ASP A 73 8.92 -11.81 17.36
C ASP A 73 10.32 -11.77 17.96
N GLY A 74 11.29 -11.26 17.20
CA GLY A 74 12.69 -11.18 17.61
C GLY A 74 13.42 -12.52 17.84
N LYS A 75 12.77 -13.68 17.66
CA LYS A 75 13.37 -15.01 17.85
C LYS A 75 13.97 -15.54 16.54
N PRO A 76 15.31 -15.54 16.36
CA PRO A 76 15.92 -16.03 15.14
C PRO A 76 15.56 -17.50 14.86
N PRO A 77 15.42 -17.90 13.58
CA PRO A 77 15.25 -19.31 13.24
C PRO A 77 16.41 -20.17 13.78
N PRO A 78 16.18 -21.48 14.02
CA PRO A 78 17.25 -22.39 14.44
C PRO A 78 18.48 -22.32 13.53
N GLY A 79 19.66 -22.11 14.12
CA GLY A 79 20.94 -21.97 13.41
C GLY A 79 21.18 -20.59 12.77
N ALA A 80 20.19 -19.70 12.75
CA ALA A 80 20.36 -18.34 12.25
C ALA A 80 20.97 -17.43 13.32
N LYS A 81 21.82 -16.49 12.90
CA LYS A 81 22.38 -15.43 13.75
C LYS A 81 21.84 -14.09 13.28
N ARG A 82 21.05 -13.42 14.12
CA ARG A 82 20.46 -12.10 13.84
C ARG A 82 21.48 -11.09 13.33
N LYS A 83 22.62 -10.99 14.01
CA LYS A 83 23.72 -10.07 13.65
C LYS A 83 24.25 -10.28 12.22
N ASN A 84 24.38 -11.52 11.79
CA ASN A 84 24.85 -11.86 10.46
C ASN A 84 23.79 -11.52 9.40
N ALA A 85 22.52 -11.83 9.67
CA ALA A 85 21.42 -11.45 8.78
C ALA A 85 21.30 -9.92 8.63
N LEU A 86 21.46 -9.16 9.71
CA LEU A 86 21.51 -7.70 9.66
C LEU A 86 22.70 -7.20 8.84
N ARG A 87 23.92 -7.72 9.07
CA ARG A 87 25.10 -7.31 8.27
C ARG A 87 24.89 -7.56 6.77
N TRP A 88 24.33 -8.72 6.42
CA TRP A 88 23.91 -9.02 5.05
C TRP A 88 22.92 -7.99 4.52
N LEU A 89 21.90 -7.64 5.31
CA LEU A 89 20.86 -6.69 4.93
C LEU A 89 21.46 -5.31 4.58
N TYR A 90 22.36 -4.77 5.41
CA TYR A 90 23.02 -3.50 5.12
C TYR A 90 23.77 -3.55 3.79
N ALA A 91 24.61 -4.57 3.57
CA ALA A 91 25.36 -4.73 2.33
C ALA A 91 24.43 -4.94 1.11
N ALA A 92 23.37 -5.73 1.26
CA ALA A 92 22.38 -5.98 0.22
C ALA A 92 21.63 -4.71 -0.19
N LEU A 93 21.28 -3.85 0.78
CA LEU A 93 20.65 -2.56 0.52
C LEU A 93 21.60 -1.60 -0.22
N GLU A 94 22.91 -1.64 0.05
CA GLU A 94 23.90 -0.88 -0.73
C GLU A 94 23.98 -1.36 -2.17
N ARG A 95 24.11 -2.68 -2.38
CA ARG A 95 24.10 -3.27 -3.73
C ARG A 95 22.82 -2.92 -4.49
N PHE A 96 21.68 -2.96 -3.81
CA PHE A 96 20.41 -2.54 -4.40
C PHE A 96 20.43 -1.06 -4.83
N SER A 97 21.00 -0.15 -4.03
CA SER A 97 21.16 1.25 -4.41
C SER A 97 22.13 1.49 -5.56
N GLU A 98 23.10 0.60 -5.74
CA GLU A 98 24.03 0.57 -6.88
C GLU A 98 23.37 0.02 -8.17
N GLY A 99 22.12 -0.43 -8.10
CA GLY A 99 21.35 -0.95 -9.23
C GLY A 99 21.28 -2.47 -9.32
N ASP A 100 21.83 -3.21 -8.35
CA ASP A 100 21.80 -4.67 -8.34
C ASP A 100 20.47 -5.18 -7.76
N HIS A 101 19.43 -5.14 -8.58
CA HIS A 101 18.04 -5.39 -8.17
C HIS A 101 17.76 -6.81 -7.66
N LYS A 102 18.65 -7.79 -7.90
CA LYS A 102 18.52 -9.16 -7.38
C LYS A 102 18.48 -9.25 -5.85
N TYR A 103 19.05 -8.27 -5.14
CA TYR A 103 19.02 -8.22 -3.68
C TYR A 103 17.69 -7.70 -3.12
N GLN A 104 16.83 -7.12 -3.96
CA GLN A 104 15.59 -6.47 -3.54
C GLN A 104 14.63 -7.44 -2.85
N LEU A 105 14.41 -8.60 -3.46
CA LEU A 105 13.39 -9.55 -2.97
C LEU A 105 13.81 -10.19 -1.63
N PRO A 106 15.04 -10.73 -1.46
CA PRO A 106 15.50 -11.18 -0.14
C PRO A 106 15.52 -10.07 0.91
N ALA A 107 15.97 -8.86 0.56
CA ALA A 107 15.98 -7.74 1.50
C ALA A 107 14.55 -7.34 1.93
N LYS A 108 13.58 -7.33 1.01
CA LYS A 108 12.15 -7.08 1.30
C LYS A 108 11.64 -8.05 2.36
N PHE A 109 11.83 -9.36 2.15
CA PHE A 109 11.31 -10.36 3.07
C PHE A 109 12.08 -10.41 4.39
N LEU A 110 13.38 -10.10 4.37
CA LEU A 110 14.15 -9.99 5.59
C LEU A 110 13.68 -8.80 6.45
N LEU A 111 13.44 -7.63 5.84
CA LEU A 111 12.86 -6.46 6.50
C LEU A 111 11.45 -6.73 7.03
N GLY A 112 10.65 -7.50 6.29
CA GLY A 112 9.30 -7.93 6.68
C GLY A 112 9.25 -9.10 7.67
N SER A 113 10.38 -9.58 8.18
CA SER A 113 10.40 -10.72 9.10
C SER A 113 10.27 -10.27 10.55
N TRP A 114 9.16 -10.64 11.20
CA TRP A 114 8.94 -10.40 12.64
C TRP A 114 10.08 -10.94 13.53
N ARG A 115 10.65 -12.09 13.16
CA ARG A 115 11.79 -12.73 13.84
C ARG A 115 13.07 -11.89 13.85
N LEU A 116 13.20 -10.90 12.96
CA LEU A 116 14.39 -10.07 12.85
C LEU A 116 14.39 -8.93 13.89
N TRP A 117 13.23 -8.57 14.40
CA TRP A 117 13.01 -7.37 15.20
C TRP A 117 12.52 -7.73 16.61
N PRO A 118 13.40 -7.84 17.62
CA PRO A 118 12.97 -7.86 19.01
C PRO A 118 12.34 -6.51 19.37
N ASP A 119 11.44 -6.46 20.34
CA ASP A 119 10.83 -5.21 20.85
C ASP A 119 10.26 -4.31 19.72
N ASN A 120 9.63 -4.95 18.72
CA ASN A 120 9.30 -4.31 17.44
C ASN A 120 8.25 -3.19 17.52
N GLN A 121 7.50 -3.13 18.62
CA GLN A 121 6.51 -2.09 18.91
C GLN A 121 7.19 -0.80 19.39
N GLU A 122 8.42 -0.90 19.90
CA GLU A 122 9.16 0.25 20.36
C GLU A 122 9.96 0.90 19.21
N GLY A 123 9.86 2.23 19.09
CA GLY A 123 10.68 3.00 18.15
C GLY A 123 12.17 3.05 18.53
N THR A 124 12.55 2.41 19.64
CA THR A 124 13.88 2.45 20.27
C THR A 124 14.72 1.20 20.02
N GLU A 125 14.23 0.17 19.30
CA GLU A 125 15.03 -1.03 18.99
C GLU A 125 16.33 -0.63 18.30
N LYS A 126 17.45 -1.06 18.89
CA LYS A 126 18.78 -0.56 18.56
C LYS A 126 19.16 -0.71 17.09
N GLU A 127 18.89 -1.87 16.49
CA GLU A 127 19.27 -2.13 15.10
C GLU A 127 18.30 -1.48 14.11
N PHE A 128 17.02 -1.33 14.46
CA PHE A 128 16.04 -0.54 13.72
C PHE A 128 16.42 0.94 13.68
N VAL A 129 16.74 1.55 14.83
CA VAL A 129 17.22 2.94 14.88
C VAL A 129 18.49 3.12 14.07
N LYS A 130 19.41 2.14 14.12
CA LYS A 130 20.63 2.15 13.30
C LYS A 130 20.31 2.04 11.80
N LEU A 131 19.35 1.20 11.41
CA LEU A 131 18.91 1.03 10.03
C LEU A 131 18.23 2.29 9.51
N LYS A 132 17.39 2.91 10.34
CA LYS A 132 16.75 4.20 10.07
C LYS A 132 17.77 5.30 9.80
N ARG A 133 18.77 5.46 10.69
CA ARG A 133 19.88 6.40 10.49
C ARG A 133 20.69 6.11 9.23
N PHE A 134 20.89 4.85 8.90
CA PHE A 134 21.58 4.44 7.68
C PHE A 134 20.78 4.85 6.43
N ALA A 135 19.47 4.60 6.42
CA ALA A 135 18.58 5.00 5.34
C ALA A 135 18.45 6.53 5.23
N GLU A 136 18.37 7.25 6.35
CA GLU A 136 18.34 8.72 6.41
C GLU A 136 19.57 9.32 5.73
N LYS A 137 20.78 8.86 6.07
CA LYS A 137 22.02 9.36 5.45
C LYS A 137 22.02 9.20 3.93
N LYS A 138 21.53 8.07 3.42
CA LYS A 138 21.44 7.83 1.97
C LYS A 138 20.39 8.77 1.32
N LEU A 139 19.25 8.94 1.97
CA LEU A 139 18.18 9.83 1.50
C LEU A 139 18.59 11.30 1.52
N ASP A 140 19.30 11.75 2.55
CA ASP A 140 19.72 13.15 2.70
C ASP A 140 20.68 13.56 1.58
N VAL A 141 21.64 12.69 1.21
CA VAL A 141 22.54 12.94 0.07
C VAL A 141 21.75 13.10 -1.23
N ILE A 142 20.86 12.14 -1.53
CA ILE A 142 20.04 12.19 -2.74
C ILE A 142 19.14 13.43 -2.72
N GLY A 143 18.53 13.76 -1.59
CA GLY A 143 17.64 14.90 -1.43
C GLY A 143 18.34 16.22 -1.71
N VAL A 144 19.53 16.44 -1.14
CA VAL A 144 20.33 17.66 -1.35
C VAL A 144 20.70 17.83 -2.82
N ASP A 145 21.14 16.75 -3.48
CA ASP A 145 21.47 16.79 -4.91
C ASP A 145 20.25 17.14 -5.76
N PHE A 146 19.07 16.60 -5.44
CA PHE A 146 17.84 16.91 -6.17
C PHE A 146 17.34 18.34 -5.96
N GLU A 147 17.43 18.87 -4.74
CA GLU A 147 17.07 20.27 -4.50
C GLU A 147 17.96 21.23 -5.31
N ARG A 148 19.29 21.03 -5.26
CA ARG A 148 20.26 21.86 -5.99
C ARG A 148 20.14 21.69 -7.50
N ASP A 149 20.24 20.46 -7.99
CA ASP A 149 20.47 20.20 -9.41
C ASP A 149 19.18 20.13 -10.23
N ILE A 150 18.04 19.86 -9.58
CA ILE A 150 16.73 19.76 -10.23
C ILE A 150 15.83 20.91 -9.82
N TYR A 151 15.49 21.06 -8.54
CA TYR A 151 14.51 22.07 -8.09
C TYR A 151 14.95 23.51 -8.39
N GLU A 152 16.11 23.90 -7.89
CA GLU A 152 16.66 25.25 -8.03
C GLU A 152 17.08 25.53 -9.48
N LYS A 153 17.89 24.64 -10.07
CA LYS A 153 18.43 24.81 -11.42
C LYS A 153 17.34 24.93 -12.50
N MET A 154 16.27 24.13 -12.40
CA MET A 154 15.15 24.19 -13.33
C MET A 154 14.09 25.23 -12.94
N LYS A 155 14.30 25.99 -11.85
CA LYS A 155 13.39 27.02 -11.33
C LYS A 155 11.96 26.48 -11.14
N ILE A 156 11.83 25.26 -10.64
CA ILE A 156 10.54 24.54 -10.58
C ILE A 156 9.54 25.28 -9.69
N GLY A 157 9.99 25.84 -8.56
CA GLY A 157 9.13 26.62 -7.67
C GLY A 157 8.47 27.81 -8.36
N LYS A 158 9.18 28.49 -9.27
CA LYS A 158 8.59 29.58 -10.07
C LYS A 158 7.55 29.06 -11.06
N ALA A 159 7.74 27.86 -11.60
CA ALA A 159 6.89 27.31 -12.65
C ALA A 159 5.65 26.60 -12.11
N LEU A 160 5.71 26.00 -10.92
CA LEU A 160 4.66 25.12 -10.37
C LEU A 160 4.25 25.45 -8.94
N GLY A 161 4.94 26.36 -8.24
CA GLY A 161 4.73 26.60 -6.80
C GLY A 161 3.36 27.18 -6.45
N ASP A 162 2.71 27.86 -7.39
CA ASP A 162 1.37 28.45 -7.26
C ASP A 162 0.23 27.46 -7.54
N LEU A 163 0.50 26.26 -8.08
CA LEU A 163 -0.56 25.29 -8.41
C LEU A 163 -1.40 24.96 -7.18
N GLY A 164 -2.73 25.12 -7.32
CA GLY A 164 -3.71 24.87 -6.26
C GLY A 164 -3.62 25.82 -5.08
N SER A 165 -3.05 27.02 -5.25
CA SER A 165 -3.04 28.07 -4.21
C SER A 165 -4.43 28.64 -3.93
N GLU A 166 -5.32 28.53 -4.90
CA GLU A 166 -6.74 28.89 -4.82
C GLU A 166 -7.59 27.86 -4.05
N VAL A 167 -7.08 26.64 -3.87
CA VAL A 167 -7.82 25.54 -3.22
C VAL A 167 -7.58 25.58 -1.71
N PRO A 168 -8.62 25.80 -0.88
CA PRO A 168 -8.45 25.82 0.55
C PRO A 168 -8.05 24.44 1.10
N PRO A 169 -7.33 24.38 2.23
CA PRO A 169 -7.06 23.12 2.90
C PRO A 169 -8.37 22.37 3.23
N ALA A 170 -8.49 21.15 2.72
CA ALA A 170 -9.65 20.30 2.95
C ALA A 170 -9.24 18.84 3.22
N ARG A 171 -10.15 18.11 3.86
CA ARG A 171 -10.09 16.65 4.05
C ARG A 171 -11.37 16.05 3.43
N PRO A 172 -11.43 15.94 2.09
CA PRO A 172 -12.61 15.35 1.44
C PRO A 172 -12.78 13.91 1.91
N ARG A 173 -14.02 13.43 1.90
CA ARG A 173 -14.33 12.05 2.31
C ARG A 173 -15.13 11.32 1.23
N GLN A 174 -14.98 10.01 1.17
CA GLN A 174 -15.71 9.16 0.22
C GLN A 174 -17.19 9.05 0.58
N ASP A 175 -17.55 9.12 1.86
CA ASP A 175 -18.92 8.96 2.36
C ASP A 175 -19.84 10.15 2.05
N GLU A 176 -19.29 11.27 1.56
CA GLU A 176 -20.04 12.35 0.92
C GLU A 176 -20.69 11.92 -0.41
N TYR A 177 -20.14 10.90 -1.08
CA TYR A 177 -20.54 10.47 -2.41
C TYR A 177 -20.94 8.99 -2.49
N LEU A 178 -20.41 8.17 -1.58
CA LEU A 178 -20.74 6.76 -1.41
C LEU A 178 -21.19 6.53 0.04
N PRO A 179 -22.46 6.83 0.38
CA PRO A 179 -22.95 6.74 1.75
C PRO A 179 -23.08 5.28 2.20
N MET A 180 -23.03 5.07 3.52
CA MET A 180 -23.41 3.80 4.13
C MET A 180 -24.87 3.43 3.81
N PRO A 181 -25.21 2.13 3.73
CA PRO A 181 -26.60 1.70 3.65
C PRO A 181 -27.43 2.25 4.81
N LYS A 182 -28.62 2.74 4.52
CA LYS A 182 -29.52 3.25 5.57
C LYS A 182 -29.89 2.13 6.53
N GLY A 183 -29.67 2.36 7.83
CA GLY A 183 -29.97 1.39 8.87
C GLY A 183 -29.02 0.20 8.90
N PHE A 184 -27.83 0.30 8.29
CA PHE A 184 -26.81 -0.74 8.41
C PHE A 184 -26.49 -0.99 9.89
N GLN A 185 -26.64 -2.24 10.30
CA GLN A 185 -26.20 -2.75 11.58
C GLN A 185 -25.26 -3.91 11.30
N PRO A 186 -24.03 -3.90 11.84
CA PRO A 186 -23.13 -5.03 11.69
C PRO A 186 -23.73 -6.25 12.38
N ASP A 187 -23.67 -7.40 11.72
CA ASP A 187 -24.12 -8.70 12.25
C ASP A 187 -22.94 -9.45 12.90
N THR A 188 -22.09 -8.71 13.61
CA THR A 188 -20.90 -9.25 14.27
C THR A 188 -20.44 -8.35 15.41
N ASP A 189 -19.77 -8.97 16.38
CA ASP A 189 -19.11 -8.32 17.52
C ASP A 189 -17.60 -8.14 17.29
N PHE A 190 -17.07 -8.35 16.07
CA PHE A 190 -15.67 -8.08 15.74
C PHE A 190 -15.29 -6.61 15.96
N GLU A 191 -13.99 -6.32 16.05
CA GLU A 191 -13.50 -4.95 16.11
C GLU A 191 -13.83 -4.19 14.81
N ASP A 192 -14.37 -2.98 14.94
CA ASP A 192 -14.57 -2.03 13.85
C ASP A 192 -15.39 -2.50 12.61
N PRO A 193 -16.55 -3.18 12.79
CA PRO A 193 -17.25 -3.84 11.68
C PRO A 193 -17.88 -2.85 10.69
N ILE A 194 -18.13 -1.61 11.12
CA ILE A 194 -18.56 -0.52 10.24
C ILE A 194 -17.45 -0.15 9.25
N ASP A 195 -16.20 -0.17 9.70
CA ASP A 195 -15.06 0.24 8.88
C ASP A 195 -14.67 -0.85 7.89
N THR A 196 -14.69 -2.12 8.30
CA THR A 196 -14.39 -3.26 7.41
C THR A 196 -15.44 -3.38 6.32
N PHE A 197 -16.72 -3.24 6.67
CA PHE A 197 -17.80 -3.17 5.69
C PHE A 197 -17.63 -1.98 4.75
N TYR A 198 -17.29 -0.79 5.26
CA TYR A 198 -17.11 0.38 4.41
C TYR A 198 -15.90 0.24 3.47
N ILE A 199 -14.82 -0.43 3.89
CA ILE A 199 -13.71 -0.78 2.99
C ILE A 199 -14.22 -1.66 1.84
N SER A 200 -15.01 -2.69 2.15
CA SER A 200 -15.59 -3.60 1.15
C SER A 200 -16.53 -2.86 0.19
N LEU A 201 -17.39 -1.97 0.71
CA LEU A 201 -18.26 -1.09 -0.09
C LEU A 201 -17.44 -0.19 -1.03
N LEU A 202 -16.44 0.49 -0.48
CA LEU A 202 -15.57 1.39 -1.22
C LEU A 202 -14.80 0.64 -2.32
N LEU A 203 -14.21 -0.52 -2.02
CA LEU A 203 -13.47 -1.32 -3.01
C LEU A 203 -14.38 -1.85 -4.11
N THR A 204 -15.61 -2.27 -3.77
CA THR A 204 -16.60 -2.71 -4.75
C THR A 204 -16.95 -1.59 -5.74
N ALA A 205 -17.16 -0.37 -5.25
CA ALA A 205 -17.39 0.82 -6.08
C ALA A 205 -16.16 1.21 -6.91
N VAL A 206 -14.99 1.29 -6.27
CA VAL A 206 -13.70 1.68 -6.88
C VAL A 206 -13.34 0.78 -8.04
N HIS A 207 -13.49 -0.54 -7.89
CA HIS A 207 -13.20 -1.51 -8.95
C HIS A 207 -14.21 -1.46 -10.10
N ALA A 208 -15.47 -1.11 -9.83
CA ALA A 208 -16.49 -0.98 -10.88
C ALA A 208 -16.20 0.18 -11.84
N ILE A 209 -15.55 1.25 -11.37
CA ILE A 209 -15.33 2.46 -12.17
C ILE A 209 -13.87 2.69 -12.57
N ASP A 210 -12.92 1.89 -12.05
CA ASP A 210 -11.49 2.11 -12.26
C ASP A 210 -11.12 2.18 -13.74
N SER A 211 -11.64 1.27 -14.57
CA SER A 211 -11.37 1.27 -16.01
C SER A 211 -11.77 2.59 -16.68
N MET A 212 -12.93 3.14 -16.33
CA MET A 212 -13.43 4.40 -16.86
C MET A 212 -12.55 5.58 -16.42
N PHE A 213 -12.22 5.63 -15.13
CA PHE A 213 -11.30 6.64 -14.59
C PHE A 213 -9.92 6.57 -15.25
N GLN A 214 -9.34 5.37 -15.37
CA GLN A 214 -8.01 5.18 -15.95
C GLN A 214 -7.95 5.57 -17.43
N VAL A 215 -8.99 5.25 -18.22
CA VAL A 215 -9.08 5.67 -19.63
C VAL A 215 -9.08 7.19 -19.74
N GLU A 216 -9.90 7.88 -18.95
CA GLU A 216 -9.99 9.34 -18.99
C GLU A 216 -8.72 10.00 -18.45
N ALA A 217 -8.17 9.49 -17.35
CA ALA A 217 -6.93 9.99 -16.77
C ALA A 217 -5.74 9.83 -17.73
N LYS A 218 -5.65 8.69 -18.43
CA LYS A 218 -4.65 8.47 -19.48
C LYS A 218 -4.80 9.48 -20.60
N ARG A 219 -6.02 9.65 -21.12
CA ARG A 219 -6.32 10.59 -22.22
C ARG A 219 -5.88 12.02 -21.89
N ILE A 220 -6.20 12.50 -20.69
CA ILE A 220 -5.82 13.85 -20.23
C ILE A 220 -4.30 13.99 -20.12
N CYS A 221 -3.64 13.01 -19.49
CA CYS A 221 -2.19 13.01 -19.30
C CYS A 221 -1.43 13.02 -20.64
N GLU A 222 -1.77 12.11 -21.55
CA GLU A 222 -1.09 11.96 -22.83
C GLU A 222 -1.33 13.18 -23.74
N ALA A 223 -2.54 13.76 -23.72
CA ALA A 223 -2.82 15.00 -24.45
C ALA A 223 -1.99 16.19 -23.97
N ALA A 224 -1.56 16.20 -22.70
CA ALA A 224 -0.66 17.21 -22.17
C ALA A 224 0.83 16.93 -22.46
N GLY A 225 1.16 15.76 -23.02
CA GLY A 225 2.53 15.30 -23.29
C GLY A 225 3.17 14.50 -22.15
N GLY A 226 2.37 13.96 -21.23
CA GLY A 226 2.84 13.15 -20.11
C GLY A 226 2.82 11.64 -20.37
N GLU A 227 3.55 10.91 -19.54
CA GLU A 227 3.42 9.45 -19.40
C GLU A 227 2.42 9.18 -18.27
N TRP A 228 1.38 8.41 -18.58
CA TRP A 228 0.42 7.91 -17.60
C TRP A 228 0.86 6.55 -17.05
N LYS A 229 0.69 6.38 -15.74
CA LYS A 229 0.64 5.08 -15.09
C LYS A 229 -0.65 4.97 -14.30
N GLY A 230 -1.36 3.87 -14.46
CA GLY A 230 -2.50 3.48 -13.64
C GLY A 230 -2.10 2.43 -12.61
N PRO A 231 -1.71 2.82 -11.39
CA PRO A 231 -1.62 1.89 -10.28
C PRO A 231 -2.94 1.18 -10.07
N ALA A 232 -2.89 -0.08 -9.65
CA ALA A 232 -4.09 -0.77 -9.18
C ALA A 232 -4.74 0.02 -8.02
N PRO A 233 -6.07 -0.12 -7.87
CA PRO A 233 -6.78 0.34 -6.68
C PRO A 233 -6.04 -0.01 -5.39
N LYS A 234 -6.07 0.89 -4.42
CA LYS A 234 -5.51 0.65 -3.08
C LYS A 234 -6.15 -0.63 -2.51
N GLY A 235 -5.34 -1.58 -2.05
CA GLY A 235 -5.85 -2.87 -1.56
C GLY A 235 -6.42 -2.79 -0.13
N PHE A 236 -7.26 -3.77 0.20
CA PHE A 236 -7.92 -3.92 1.50
C PHE A 236 -6.95 -3.85 2.69
N MET A 237 -5.91 -4.69 2.72
CA MET A 237 -4.94 -4.72 3.83
C MET A 237 -4.26 -3.36 4.06
N ARG A 238 -4.07 -2.58 2.99
CA ARG A 238 -3.49 -1.24 3.09
C ARG A 238 -4.48 -0.20 3.61
N MET A 239 -5.80 -0.39 3.41
CA MET A 239 -6.82 0.45 4.04
C MET A 239 -7.01 0.07 5.51
N LEU A 240 -7.01 -1.23 5.83
CA LEU A 240 -7.10 -1.74 7.20
C LEU A 240 -5.94 -1.23 8.07
N ALA A 241 -4.70 -1.35 7.60
CA ALA A 241 -3.52 -0.82 8.28
C ALA A 241 -3.53 0.71 8.50
N LYS A 242 -4.41 1.44 7.78
CA LYS A 242 -4.56 2.89 7.95
C LYS A 242 -5.53 3.27 9.05
N LEU A 243 -6.39 2.35 9.50
CA LEU A 243 -7.30 2.58 10.62
C LEU A 243 -6.55 2.77 11.94
N THR A 244 -5.46 2.01 12.13
CA THR A 244 -4.63 2.09 13.34
C THR A 244 -3.55 3.18 13.29
N THR A 245 -3.45 3.91 12.17
CA THR A 245 -2.43 4.95 11.96
C THR A 245 -3.08 6.27 11.53
N ASP A 246 -3.18 6.51 10.23
CA ASP A 246 -3.58 7.80 9.66
C ASP A 246 -5.03 8.19 10.00
N HIS A 247 -5.89 7.22 10.31
CA HIS A 247 -7.34 7.41 10.46
C HIS A 247 -7.86 7.10 11.87
N VAL A 248 -6.98 6.92 12.85
CA VAL A 248 -7.37 6.57 14.23
C VAL A 248 -8.38 7.57 14.83
N GLU A 249 -8.18 8.87 14.55
CA GLU A 249 -9.05 9.96 15.00
C GLU A 249 -10.11 10.41 13.96
N ALA A 250 -10.30 9.65 12.87
CA ALA A 250 -11.25 10.03 11.84
C ALA A 250 -12.71 9.76 12.27
N LYS A 251 -13.67 10.47 11.66
CA LYS A 251 -15.09 10.16 11.85
C LYS A 251 -15.46 8.84 11.21
N LEU A 252 -16.33 8.06 11.86
CA LEU A 252 -16.90 6.83 11.30
C LEU A 252 -17.77 7.13 10.06
N PRO A 253 -17.73 6.28 9.00
CA PRO A 253 -16.72 5.24 8.81
C PRO A 253 -15.33 5.87 8.58
N ARG A 254 -14.33 5.47 9.37
CA ARG A 254 -12.96 5.99 9.30
C ARG A 254 -12.33 5.78 7.92
N PRO A 255 -12.55 4.64 7.21
CA PRO A 255 -11.98 4.45 5.89
C PRO A 255 -12.51 5.40 4.82
N ALA A 256 -13.56 6.20 5.08
CA ALA A 256 -13.98 7.25 4.15
C ALA A 256 -12.91 8.33 3.91
N GLU A 257 -11.88 8.44 4.77
CA GLU A 257 -10.72 9.29 4.49
C GLU A 257 -9.71 8.67 3.49
N ASN A 258 -9.93 7.43 3.03
CA ASN A 258 -9.15 6.83 1.93
C ASN A 258 -9.55 7.44 0.58
N ILE A 259 -9.06 8.64 0.32
CA ILE A 259 -9.27 9.37 -0.94
C ILE A 259 -8.25 9.05 -2.04
N ASP A 260 -7.36 8.09 -1.78
CA ASP A 260 -6.34 7.56 -2.71
C ASP A 260 -6.70 6.15 -3.20
N THR A 261 -7.99 5.87 -3.43
CA THR A 261 -8.49 4.55 -3.87
C THR A 261 -8.24 4.29 -5.35
N ASN A 262 -8.93 5.00 -6.25
CA ASN A 262 -8.58 5.10 -7.67
C ASN A 262 -7.50 6.17 -7.83
N ARG A 263 -6.38 5.79 -8.46
CA ARG A 263 -5.19 6.66 -8.54
C ARG A 263 -4.59 6.66 -9.93
N ALA A 264 -4.02 7.79 -10.31
CA ALA A 264 -3.16 7.90 -11.48
C ALA A 264 -1.85 8.60 -11.11
N ALA A 265 -0.74 8.14 -11.70
CA ALA A 265 0.55 8.82 -11.62
C ALA A 265 0.88 9.40 -13.00
N TRP A 266 0.98 10.72 -13.09
CA TRP A 266 1.26 11.44 -14.32
C TRP A 266 2.67 12.02 -14.27
N ILE A 267 3.48 11.64 -15.25
CA ILE A 267 4.91 11.93 -15.28
C ILE A 267 5.24 12.81 -16.47
N PHE A 268 5.90 13.93 -16.24
CA PHE A 268 6.20 14.93 -17.28
C PHE A 268 7.68 15.24 -17.35
N GLU A 269 8.20 15.53 -18.54
CA GLU A 269 9.59 16.01 -18.69
C GLU A 269 9.74 17.49 -18.32
N LYS A 270 8.71 18.30 -18.61
CA LYS A 270 8.74 19.76 -18.44
C LYS A 270 7.67 20.25 -17.46
N PRO A 271 7.98 21.25 -16.61
CA PRO A 271 7.00 21.89 -15.74
C PRO A 271 5.76 22.42 -16.48
N GLY A 272 5.93 22.99 -17.66
CA GLY A 272 4.81 23.51 -18.45
C GLY A 272 3.79 22.43 -18.85
N ASP A 273 4.25 21.21 -19.13
CA ASP A 273 3.38 20.10 -19.52
C ASP A 273 2.55 19.60 -18.32
N LEU A 274 3.20 19.54 -17.15
CA LEU A 274 2.54 19.23 -15.88
C LEU A 274 1.43 20.24 -15.56
N ARG A 275 1.69 21.54 -15.70
CA ARG A 275 0.69 22.59 -15.49
C ARG A 275 -0.50 22.42 -16.44
N ARG A 276 -0.25 22.23 -17.73
CA ARG A 276 -1.34 22.00 -18.71
C ARG A 276 -2.18 20.79 -18.34
N ALA A 277 -1.56 19.72 -17.83
CA ALA A 277 -2.30 18.54 -17.37
C ALA A 277 -3.16 18.83 -16.13
N TYR A 278 -2.63 19.59 -15.15
CA TYR A 278 -3.41 20.04 -13.98
C TYR A 278 -4.64 20.85 -14.40
N GLU A 279 -4.45 21.82 -15.30
CA GLU A 279 -5.53 22.66 -15.83
C GLU A 279 -6.56 21.84 -16.65
N ALA A 280 -6.08 20.89 -17.47
CA ALA A 280 -6.94 20.01 -18.24
C ALA A 280 -7.76 19.06 -17.34
N ALA A 281 -7.17 18.53 -16.27
CA ALA A 281 -7.88 17.74 -15.27
C ALA A 281 -8.95 18.58 -14.55
N ALA A 282 -8.60 19.81 -14.14
CA ALA A 282 -9.54 20.73 -13.51
C ALA A 282 -10.71 21.10 -14.44
N LYS A 283 -10.44 21.21 -15.75
CA LYS A 283 -11.48 21.42 -16.76
C LYS A 283 -12.38 20.20 -16.94
N ALA A 284 -11.81 18.99 -16.89
CA ALA A 284 -12.56 17.75 -17.12
C ALA A 284 -13.39 17.31 -15.91
N TRP A 285 -12.87 17.48 -14.70
CA TRP A 285 -13.46 16.94 -13.47
C TRP A 285 -13.92 18.03 -12.47
N GLY A 286 -13.75 19.30 -12.82
CA GLY A 286 -13.92 20.42 -11.90
C GLY A 286 -12.66 20.69 -11.07
N PRO A 287 -12.66 21.79 -10.27
CA PRO A 287 -11.52 22.13 -9.43
C PRO A 287 -11.18 20.98 -8.46
N PRO A 288 -9.89 20.78 -8.13
CA PRO A 288 -9.53 19.74 -7.18
C PRO A 288 -10.13 20.02 -5.80
N LEU A 289 -10.61 18.98 -5.14
CA LEU A 289 -11.13 19.02 -3.77
C LEU A 289 -10.01 19.28 -2.76
N ARG A 290 -8.78 18.89 -3.11
CA ARG A 290 -7.58 19.04 -2.27
C ARG A 290 -6.34 19.08 -3.14
N VAL A 291 -5.39 19.95 -2.79
CA VAL A 291 -4.06 19.99 -3.42
C VAL A 291 -2.97 19.98 -2.37
N LYS A 292 -2.05 19.01 -2.46
CA LYS A 292 -0.75 19.02 -1.78
C LYS A 292 0.33 19.31 -2.80
N ASN A 293 0.82 20.55 -2.82
CA ASN A 293 1.83 20.99 -3.77
C ASN A 293 3.22 21.02 -3.13
N GLY A 294 4.00 19.97 -3.36
CA GLY A 294 5.39 19.85 -2.91
C GLY A 294 6.38 20.70 -3.73
N TYR A 295 5.95 21.40 -4.78
CA TYR A 295 6.79 22.35 -5.52
C TYR A 295 6.71 23.79 -4.99
N ARG A 296 5.92 24.05 -3.93
CA ARG A 296 5.91 25.36 -3.26
C ARG A 296 7.31 25.72 -2.75
N PRO A 297 7.78 26.98 -2.93
CA PRO A 297 9.04 27.44 -2.35
C PRO A 297 9.11 27.28 -0.82
N GLU A 298 7.97 27.42 -0.15
CA GLU A 298 7.87 27.32 1.31
C GLU A 298 7.80 25.86 1.79
N PHE A 299 7.62 24.89 0.89
CA PHE A 299 7.63 23.47 1.24
C PHE A 299 9.05 23.01 1.54
N LYS A 300 9.27 22.64 2.81
CA LYS A 300 10.55 22.14 3.33
C LYS A 300 10.81 20.69 2.91
N ALA A 301 11.12 20.48 1.64
CA ALA A 301 11.24 19.14 1.06
C ALA A 301 12.30 18.26 1.73
N LEU A 302 13.47 18.81 2.10
CA LEU A 302 14.52 18.03 2.77
C LEU A 302 14.08 17.46 4.13
N GLU A 303 13.32 18.25 4.90
CA GLU A 303 12.82 17.83 6.22
C GLU A 303 11.64 16.86 6.10
N ILE A 304 10.69 17.16 5.22
CA ILE A 304 9.39 16.46 5.17
C ILE A 304 9.44 15.20 4.30
N SER A 305 10.13 15.27 3.16
CA SER A 305 10.07 14.24 2.11
C SER A 305 11.45 13.82 1.60
N LYS A 306 12.52 14.21 2.30
CA LYS A 306 13.92 13.96 1.92
C LYS A 306 14.23 14.42 0.50
N GLY A 307 13.73 15.61 0.14
CA GLY A 307 13.91 16.24 -1.18
C GLY A 307 12.95 15.76 -2.26
N TYR A 308 12.07 14.78 -1.99
CA TYR A 308 11.08 14.35 -2.98
C TYR A 308 9.98 15.39 -3.15
N ARG A 309 9.72 15.83 -4.39
CA ARG A 309 8.64 16.78 -4.72
C ARG A 309 7.68 16.21 -5.75
N ASN A 310 6.40 16.52 -5.55
CA ASN A 310 5.30 16.22 -6.47
C ASN A 310 4.11 17.13 -6.14
N THR A 311 3.11 17.17 -7.02
CA THR A 311 1.78 17.68 -6.67
C THR A 311 0.83 16.50 -6.58
N LEU A 312 0.06 16.42 -5.51
CA LEU A 312 -0.98 15.42 -5.32
C LEU A 312 -2.31 16.14 -5.23
N CYS A 313 -3.23 15.80 -6.12
CA CYS A 313 -4.55 16.38 -6.17
C CYS A 313 -5.61 15.30 -5.99
N ASN A 314 -6.66 15.61 -5.25
CA ASN A 314 -7.86 14.79 -5.20
C ASN A 314 -8.97 15.49 -5.98
N TYR A 315 -9.63 14.77 -6.89
CA TYR A 315 -10.71 15.28 -7.73
C TYR A 315 -12.01 14.54 -7.46
N ARG A 316 -13.14 15.20 -7.71
CA ARG A 316 -14.45 14.56 -7.78
C ARG A 316 -14.62 13.93 -9.15
N PHE A 317 -14.49 12.62 -9.27
CA PHE A 317 -14.77 11.92 -10.52
C PHE A 317 -16.25 11.56 -10.57
N ALA A 318 -16.98 12.18 -11.49
CA ALA A 318 -18.42 12.01 -11.66
C ALA A 318 -18.76 11.97 -13.16
N PRO A 319 -18.72 10.79 -13.80
CA PRO A 319 -19.09 10.66 -15.20
C PRO A 319 -20.50 11.21 -15.45
N GLU A 320 -20.63 12.08 -16.45
CA GLU A 320 -21.86 12.83 -16.70
C GLU A 320 -23.05 11.89 -16.93
N GLY A 321 -24.14 12.11 -16.17
CA GLY A 321 -25.38 11.35 -16.29
C GLY A 321 -25.31 9.88 -15.86
N LEU A 322 -24.18 9.40 -15.34
CA LEU A 322 -24.02 8.00 -14.95
C LEU A 322 -24.55 7.75 -13.53
N THR A 323 -25.55 6.87 -13.41
CA THR A 323 -26.02 6.31 -12.13
C THR A 323 -25.56 4.86 -11.96
N TRP A 324 -25.54 4.35 -10.73
CA TRP A 324 -25.20 2.94 -10.49
C TRP A 324 -26.15 1.99 -11.23
N GLY A 325 -27.44 2.29 -11.26
CA GLY A 325 -28.42 1.51 -12.03
C GLY A 325 -28.13 1.48 -13.53
N SER A 326 -27.75 2.63 -14.12
CA SER A 326 -27.38 2.70 -15.54
C SER A 326 -26.07 1.98 -15.85
N LEU A 327 -25.09 2.06 -14.94
CA LEU A 327 -23.81 1.35 -15.05
C LEU A 327 -24.02 -0.16 -15.01
N ILE A 328 -24.85 -0.65 -14.08
CA ILE A 328 -25.21 -2.06 -13.96
C ILE A 328 -26.00 -2.55 -15.18
N ALA A 329 -26.97 -1.76 -15.66
CA ALA A 329 -27.73 -2.12 -16.85
C ALA A 329 -26.85 -2.22 -18.11
N LYS A 330 -25.83 -1.36 -18.22
CA LYS A 330 -24.91 -1.32 -19.36
C LYS A 330 -23.85 -2.41 -19.31
N ASP A 331 -23.22 -2.60 -18.14
CA ASP A 331 -21.98 -3.38 -17.99
C ASP A 331 -22.10 -4.54 -16.99
N GLY A 332 -23.32 -4.94 -16.61
CA GLY A 332 -23.61 -5.89 -15.53
C GLY A 332 -22.79 -7.18 -15.54
N ASP A 333 -22.73 -7.89 -16.68
CA ASP A 333 -21.94 -9.13 -16.80
C ASP A 333 -20.45 -8.90 -16.56
N ASN A 334 -19.92 -7.76 -17.00
CA ASN A 334 -18.53 -7.40 -16.78
C ASN A 334 -18.29 -7.00 -15.32
N LEU A 335 -19.21 -6.25 -14.71
CA LEU A 335 -19.14 -5.88 -13.30
C LEU A 335 -19.17 -7.10 -12.38
N GLN A 336 -20.01 -8.09 -12.67
CA GLN A 336 -20.03 -9.35 -11.91
C GLN A 336 -18.68 -10.07 -11.98
N LYS A 337 -18.03 -10.10 -13.15
CA LYS A 337 -16.67 -10.67 -13.29
C LYS A 337 -15.62 -9.85 -12.53
N VAL A 338 -15.74 -8.52 -12.52
CA VAL A 338 -14.86 -7.62 -11.76
C VAL A 338 -14.99 -7.89 -10.27
N TRP A 339 -16.21 -7.98 -9.74
CA TRP A 339 -16.46 -8.22 -8.32
C TRP A 339 -16.11 -9.64 -7.89
N ALA A 340 -16.38 -10.66 -8.71
CA ALA A 340 -15.93 -12.02 -8.46
C ALA A 340 -14.39 -12.10 -8.39
N ARG A 341 -13.68 -11.37 -9.27
CA ARG A 341 -12.21 -11.27 -9.23
C ARG A 341 -11.71 -10.53 -7.99
N LEU A 342 -12.42 -9.49 -7.56
CA LEU A 342 -12.10 -8.76 -6.33
C LEU A 342 -12.23 -9.68 -5.11
N ARG A 343 -13.37 -10.37 -4.95
CA ARG A 343 -13.58 -11.37 -3.90
C ARG A 343 -12.52 -12.46 -3.92
N GLN A 344 -12.21 -13.01 -5.11
CA GLN A 344 -11.16 -14.01 -5.25
C GLN A 344 -9.79 -13.47 -4.85
N LYS A 345 -9.46 -12.22 -5.21
CA LYS A 345 -8.19 -11.59 -4.82
C LYS A 345 -8.11 -11.40 -3.30
N MET A 346 -9.23 -11.11 -2.65
CA MET A 346 -9.32 -11.04 -1.19
C MET A 346 -9.08 -12.39 -0.55
N LEU A 347 -9.77 -13.44 -1.01
CA LEU A 347 -9.52 -14.80 -0.57
C LEU A 347 -8.04 -15.18 -0.73
N GLN A 348 -7.45 -14.95 -1.91
CA GLN A 348 -6.03 -15.23 -2.15
C GLN A 348 -5.08 -14.43 -1.24
N THR A 349 -5.49 -13.22 -0.83
CA THR A 349 -4.72 -12.43 0.15
C THR A 349 -4.74 -13.11 1.51
N PHE A 350 -5.91 -13.62 1.93
CA PHE A 350 -6.06 -14.33 3.20
C PHE A 350 -5.35 -15.69 3.16
N LEU A 351 -5.44 -16.47 2.09
CA LEU A 351 -4.71 -17.73 1.94
C LEU A 351 -3.18 -17.54 2.04
N ARG A 352 -2.66 -16.39 1.60
CA ARG A 352 -1.22 -16.04 1.75
C ARG A 352 -0.80 -15.74 3.19
N LEU A 353 -1.75 -15.58 4.12
CA LEU A 353 -1.52 -15.56 5.56
C LEU A 353 -1.47 -17.00 6.15
N GLY A 354 -1.50 -18.01 5.28
CA GLY A 354 -1.27 -19.42 5.64
C GLY A 354 -2.53 -20.26 5.84
N TYR A 355 -3.69 -19.76 5.41
CA TYR A 355 -4.91 -20.56 5.34
C TYR A 355 -4.89 -21.45 4.08
N PRO A 356 -5.19 -22.77 4.17
CA PRO A 356 -5.17 -23.67 3.01
C PRO A 356 -6.32 -23.42 2.02
N ASP A 357 -7.50 -23.04 2.49
CA ASP A 357 -8.71 -22.81 1.69
C ASP A 357 -9.70 -21.86 2.40
N GLU A 358 -10.81 -21.52 1.74
CA GLU A 358 -11.83 -20.62 2.30
C GLU A 358 -12.51 -21.22 3.55
N ASP A 359 -12.72 -22.54 3.58
CA ASP A 359 -13.38 -23.23 4.69
C ASP A 359 -12.53 -23.18 5.97
N SER A 360 -11.21 -23.11 5.82
CA SER A 360 -10.24 -23.00 6.91
C SER A 360 -10.09 -21.61 7.52
N LEU A 361 -10.66 -20.57 6.90
CA LEU A 361 -10.66 -19.21 7.46
C LEU A 361 -11.39 -19.21 8.82
N ASP A 362 -10.89 -18.41 9.75
CA ASP A 362 -11.64 -18.10 10.98
C ASP A 362 -12.83 -17.17 10.67
N ASP A 363 -13.67 -16.97 11.68
CA ASP A 363 -14.94 -16.24 11.52
C ASP A 363 -14.72 -14.78 11.12
N GLU A 364 -13.62 -14.17 11.57
CA GLU A 364 -13.26 -12.79 11.23
C GLU A 364 -12.94 -12.66 9.72
N TRP A 365 -12.04 -13.49 9.19
CA TRP A 365 -11.70 -13.43 7.75
C TRP A 365 -12.87 -13.85 6.85
N LYS A 366 -13.70 -14.80 7.30
CA LYS A 366 -14.94 -15.17 6.59
C LYS A 366 -15.90 -13.99 6.53
N HIS A 367 -16.03 -13.24 7.62
CA HIS A 367 -16.87 -12.05 7.66
C HIS A 367 -16.37 -10.96 6.70
N TYR A 368 -15.05 -10.74 6.61
CA TYR A 368 -14.50 -9.81 5.64
C TYR A 368 -14.78 -10.22 4.18
N LEU A 369 -14.81 -11.51 3.86
CA LEU A 369 -15.26 -11.96 2.53
C LEU A 369 -16.75 -11.72 2.31
N TYR A 370 -17.56 -12.02 3.33
CA TYR A 370 -19.00 -11.79 3.32
C TYR A 370 -19.36 -10.32 3.09
N ASP A 371 -18.62 -9.39 3.70
CA ASP A 371 -18.80 -7.94 3.50
C ASP A 371 -18.72 -7.52 2.02
N PHE A 372 -17.90 -8.18 1.19
CA PHE A 372 -17.86 -7.90 -0.25
C PHE A 372 -19.14 -8.34 -0.97
N ASP A 373 -19.74 -9.46 -0.55
CA ASP A 373 -20.99 -9.94 -1.11
C ASP A 373 -22.14 -8.99 -0.74
N VAL A 374 -22.21 -8.54 0.53
CA VAL A 374 -23.20 -7.55 1.00
C VAL A 374 -23.00 -6.18 0.34
N ALA A 375 -21.76 -5.72 0.23
CA ALA A 375 -21.42 -4.46 -0.46
C ALA A 375 -21.89 -4.45 -1.92
N ARG A 376 -21.68 -5.56 -2.63
CA ARG A 376 -22.15 -5.76 -4.00
C ARG A 376 -23.66 -5.71 -4.08
N GLU A 377 -24.36 -6.42 -3.19
CA GLU A 377 -25.81 -6.40 -3.13
C GLU A 377 -26.36 -5.00 -2.88
N HIS A 378 -25.71 -4.23 -2.00
CA HIS A 378 -26.07 -2.85 -1.75
C HIS A 378 -25.93 -1.97 -2.99
N ILE A 379 -24.79 -2.02 -3.69
CA ILE A 379 -24.59 -1.26 -4.94
C ILE A 379 -25.61 -1.65 -6.02
N CYS A 380 -26.01 -2.91 -6.06
CA CYS A 380 -27.04 -3.42 -6.98
C CYS A 380 -28.48 -3.17 -6.54
N SER A 381 -28.69 -2.61 -5.34
CA SER A 381 -30.03 -2.47 -4.76
C SER A 381 -30.86 -1.41 -5.48
N PRO A 382 -32.21 -1.49 -5.40
CA PRO A 382 -33.09 -0.43 -5.90
C PRO A 382 -32.78 0.95 -5.30
N ALA A 383 -32.28 1.01 -4.06
CA ALA A 383 -31.92 2.26 -3.39
C ALA A 383 -30.72 2.98 -4.06
N MET A 384 -29.84 2.24 -4.73
CA MET A 384 -28.68 2.79 -5.44
C MET A 384 -28.94 3.07 -6.91
N LYS A 385 -30.06 2.59 -7.46
CA LYS A 385 -30.38 2.66 -8.90
C LYS A 385 -30.22 4.06 -9.50
N ASP A 386 -30.76 5.06 -8.82
CA ASP A 386 -30.77 6.46 -9.27
C ASP A 386 -29.63 7.29 -8.64
N THR A 387 -28.81 6.68 -7.79
CA THR A 387 -27.66 7.34 -7.16
C THR A 387 -26.57 7.59 -8.21
N PRO A 388 -26.08 8.83 -8.36
CA PRO A 388 -24.97 9.14 -9.26
C PRO A 388 -23.70 8.37 -8.90
N VAL A 389 -22.95 7.93 -9.91
CA VAL A 389 -21.62 7.35 -9.72
C VAL A 389 -20.64 8.47 -9.47
N VAL A 390 -20.20 8.63 -8.21
CA VAL A 390 -19.26 9.67 -7.81
C VAL A 390 -18.26 9.08 -6.81
N LEU A 391 -16.97 9.28 -7.05
CA LEU A 391 -15.90 8.95 -6.10
C LEU A 391 -14.84 10.05 -6.06
N VAL A 392 -14.13 10.13 -4.94
CA VAL A 392 -12.91 10.91 -4.85
C VAL A 392 -11.75 10.09 -5.41
N VAL A 393 -11.04 10.65 -6.39
CA VAL A 393 -9.89 10.02 -7.06
C VAL A 393 -8.63 10.85 -6.85
N GLU A 394 -7.46 10.22 -6.91
CA GLU A 394 -6.18 10.91 -6.74
C GLU A 394 -5.36 10.94 -8.03
N VAL A 395 -4.83 12.11 -8.37
CA VAL A 395 -3.80 12.24 -9.40
C VAL A 395 -2.52 12.77 -8.79
N GLN A 396 -1.44 12.03 -8.99
CA GLN A 396 -0.10 12.42 -8.59
C GLN A 396 0.68 12.95 -9.80
N TYR A 397 0.90 14.25 -9.84
CA TYR A 397 1.68 14.94 -10.86
C TYR A 397 3.14 15.01 -10.44
N MET A 398 4.04 14.50 -11.28
CA MET A 398 5.48 14.53 -11.00
C MET A 398 6.31 14.80 -12.26
N LEU A 399 7.47 15.39 -12.08
CA LEU A 399 8.46 15.45 -13.15
C LEU A 399 9.23 14.12 -13.23
N ARG A 400 9.75 13.79 -14.42
CA ARG A 400 10.53 12.57 -14.68
C ARG A 400 11.65 12.36 -13.68
N GLN A 401 12.35 13.43 -13.33
CA GLN A 401 13.46 13.43 -12.38
C GLN A 401 12.97 12.92 -11.02
N TYR A 402 11.84 13.42 -10.51
CA TYR A 402 11.27 12.95 -9.24
C TYR A 402 10.70 11.53 -9.33
N MET A 403 10.17 11.09 -10.47
CA MET A 403 9.82 9.68 -10.65
C MET A 403 11.06 8.78 -10.57
N ASN A 404 12.17 9.20 -11.18
CA ASN A 404 13.44 8.49 -11.12
C ASN A 404 14.03 8.50 -9.69
N MET A 405 13.93 9.63 -8.99
CA MET A 405 14.27 9.73 -7.57
C MET A 405 13.48 8.71 -6.77
N ARG A 406 12.15 8.69 -6.91
CA ARG A 406 11.27 7.77 -6.18
C ARG A 406 11.65 6.31 -6.42
N LYS A 407 11.98 5.91 -7.65
CA LYS A 407 12.45 4.54 -7.93
C LYS A 407 13.70 4.18 -7.13
N LYS A 408 14.61 5.12 -6.91
CA LYS A 408 15.83 4.94 -6.12
C LYS A 408 15.60 5.03 -4.61
N THR A 409 14.68 5.89 -4.18
CA THR A 409 14.50 6.26 -2.77
C THR A 409 13.38 5.50 -2.06
N HIS A 410 12.45 4.86 -2.79
CA HIS A 410 11.23 4.34 -2.18
C HIS A 410 11.48 3.29 -1.08
N ALA A 411 12.42 2.37 -1.29
CA ALA A 411 12.77 1.38 -0.27
C ALA A 411 13.33 2.06 0.99
N TRP A 412 14.28 2.97 0.83
CA TRP A 412 14.85 3.74 1.94
C TRP A 412 13.81 4.56 2.69
N TYR A 413 12.90 5.21 1.95
CA TYR A 413 11.85 6.04 2.52
C TYR A 413 10.86 5.23 3.38
N LYS A 414 10.56 3.98 3.01
CA LYS A 414 9.74 3.08 3.85
C LYS A 414 10.39 2.83 5.21
N ILE A 415 11.70 2.62 5.24
CA ILE A 415 12.45 2.43 6.49
C ILE A 415 12.38 3.71 7.34
N VAL A 416 12.61 4.88 6.74
CA VAL A 416 12.67 6.15 7.49
C VAL A 416 11.31 6.59 8.02
N ARG A 417 10.23 6.38 7.25
CA ARG A 417 8.89 6.81 7.67
C ARG A 417 8.25 5.92 8.73
N ALA A 418 8.78 4.73 8.96
CA ALA A 418 8.27 3.83 9.98
C ALA A 418 8.61 4.37 11.37
N ASP A 419 7.63 4.40 12.27
CA ASP A 419 7.81 4.85 13.65
C ASP A 419 8.54 3.81 14.50
N ASN A 420 8.29 2.53 14.22
CA ASN A 420 8.91 1.37 14.85
C ASN A 420 9.13 0.24 13.83
N ALA A 421 9.75 -0.86 14.26
CA ALA A 421 10.04 -1.98 13.37
C ALA A 421 8.77 -2.72 12.91
N GLU A 422 7.72 -2.75 13.74
CA GLU A 422 6.42 -3.30 13.40
C GLU A 422 5.77 -2.57 12.21
N ALA A 423 5.69 -1.25 12.25
CA ALA A 423 5.19 -0.43 11.15
C ALA A 423 5.98 -0.65 9.85
N MET A 424 7.31 -0.82 9.98
CA MET A 424 8.16 -1.17 8.84
C MET A 424 7.83 -2.56 8.29
N VAL A 425 7.66 -3.58 9.15
CA VAL A 425 7.29 -4.93 8.72
C VAL A 425 5.98 -4.90 7.94
N PHE A 426 4.93 -4.25 8.47
CA PHE A 426 3.66 -4.10 7.76
C PHE A 426 3.84 -3.42 6.40
N ASP A 427 4.66 -2.37 6.31
CA ASP A 427 4.94 -1.65 5.06
C ASP A 427 5.62 -2.50 3.96
N TYR A 428 6.39 -3.50 4.37
CA TYR A 428 7.06 -4.45 3.46
C TYR A 428 6.20 -5.67 3.14
N MET A 429 5.24 -6.02 4.01
CA MET A 429 4.31 -7.13 3.81
C MET A 429 3.04 -6.73 3.03
N ALA A 430 2.56 -5.50 3.19
CA ALA A 430 1.37 -4.98 2.50
C ALA A 430 1.66 -4.50 1.06
N ALA A 431 2.91 -4.56 0.61
CA ALA A 431 3.37 -4.09 -0.71
C ALA A 431 3.77 -5.25 -1.61
#